data_AF-A0A7J2VWD5-F1
#
_entry.id   AF-A0A7J2VWD5-F1
#
_cell.length_a   1.000
_cell.length_b   1.000
_cell.length_c   1.000
_cell.angle_alpha   90.00
_cell.angle_beta   90.00
_cell.angle_gamma   90.00
#
_symmetry.space_group_name_H-M   'P 1'
#
loop_
_entity.id
_entity.type
_entity.pdbx_description
1 polymer ?
#
loop_
_entity_poly.entity_id
_entity_poly.type
_entity_poly.pdbx_seq_one_letter_code
_entity_poly.pdbx_strand_id
1 'polypeptide(L)'
;MRSYKVFQKLVNELKNKSILKVINAIEYERLRLKGLNPEPHLDEEKEIVEYIEKEIEGLTNEEKEEVLFSFYLNLINLITNQFLAQNIVNEAS
;
A
#
# COMPACT_ATOMS: atom_id res chain seq x y z
N MET A 1 -3.93 5.72 17.92
CA MET A 1 -5.26 5.38 17.32
C MET A 1 -5.21 3.98 16.72
N ARG A 2 -6.37 3.33 16.51
CA ARG A 2 -6.47 1.95 16.00
C ARG A 2 -5.96 1.83 14.57
N SER A 3 -6.33 2.77 13.70
CA SER A 3 -5.85 2.90 12.31
C SER A 3 -4.31 2.91 12.22
N TYR A 4 -3.64 3.71 13.05
CA TYR A 4 -2.17 3.74 13.09
C TYR A 4 -1.52 2.38 13.40
N LYS A 5 -2.10 1.58 14.31
CA LYS A 5 -1.58 0.24 14.62
C LYS A 5 -1.72 -0.71 13.44
N VAL A 6 -2.82 -0.61 12.69
CA VAL A 6 -3.04 -1.41 11.48
C VAL A 6 -2.05 -1.01 10.40
N PHE A 7 -1.87 0.29 10.17
CA PHE A 7 -0.85 0.81 9.25
C PHE A 7 0.55 0.25 9.55
N GLN A 8 0.97 0.25 10.82
CA GLN A 8 2.28 -0.30 11.20
C GLN A 8 2.43 -1.79 10.90
N LYS A 9 1.38 -2.58 11.06
CA LYS A 9 1.40 -4.00 10.69
C LYS A 9 1.55 -4.19 9.19
N LEU A 10 0.75 -3.46 8.40
CA LEU A 10 0.81 -3.51 6.94
C LEU A 10 2.22 -3.19 6.42
N VAL A 11 2.83 -2.11 6.92
CA VAL A 11 4.21 -1.74 6.56
C VAL A 11 5.19 -2.84 6.95
N ASN A 12 5.12 -3.37 8.17
CA ASN A 12 6.09 -4.35 8.65
C ASN A 12 6.05 -5.67 7.88
N GLU A 13 4.85 -6.14 7.51
CA GLU A 13 4.69 -7.39 6.78
C GLU A 13 5.06 -7.22 5.30
N LEU A 14 4.63 -6.12 4.67
CA LEU A 14 4.71 -5.95 3.22
C LEU A 14 5.99 -5.24 2.76
N LYS A 15 6.87 -4.78 3.66
CA LYS A 15 8.13 -4.09 3.31
C LYS A 15 9.08 -4.86 2.40
N ASN A 16 8.98 -6.20 2.37
CA ASN A 16 9.82 -7.06 1.53
C ASN A 16 9.14 -7.46 0.21
N LYS A 17 7.86 -7.12 0.02
CA LYS A 17 7.14 -7.35 -1.23
C LYS A 17 7.50 -6.25 -2.23
N SER A 18 7.25 -6.51 -3.52
CA SER A 18 7.45 -5.49 -4.57
C SER A 18 6.57 -4.27 -4.30
N ILE A 19 7.17 -3.08 -4.21
CA ILE A 19 6.46 -1.82 -3.96
C ILE A 19 5.30 -1.63 -4.96
N LEU A 20 5.53 -1.94 -6.25
CA LEU A 20 4.50 -1.81 -7.29
C LEU A 20 3.31 -2.75 -7.02
N LYS A 21 3.57 -4.00 -6.62
CA LYS A 21 2.50 -4.96 -6.30
C LYS A 21 1.71 -4.54 -5.06
N VAL A 22 2.39 -3.99 -4.06
CA VAL A 22 1.72 -3.46 -2.86
C VAL A 22 0.85 -2.24 -3.20
N ILE A 23 1.33 -1.34 -4.07
CA ILE A 23 0.53 -0.21 -4.56
C ILE A 23 -0.72 -0.71 -5.30
N ASN A 24 -0.58 -1.68 -6.21
CA ASN A 24 -1.70 -2.25 -6.94
C ASN A 24 -2.77 -2.84 -6.00
N ALA A 25 -2.33 -3.62 -4.99
CA ALA A 25 -3.24 -4.22 -4.00
C ALA A 25 -3.95 -3.17 -3.13
N ILE A 26 -3.26 -2.10 -2.72
CA ILE A 26 -3.88 -0.98 -2.00
C ILE A 26 -4.97 -0.33 -2.87
N GLU A 27 -4.66 -0.07 -4.14
CA GLU A 27 -5.58 0.64 -5.03
C GLU A 27 -6.79 -0.20 -5.39
N TYR A 28 -6.62 -1.52 -5.52
CA TYR A 28 -7.71 -2.48 -5.63
C TYR A 28 -8.68 -2.39 -4.45
N GLU A 29 -8.18 -2.44 -3.22
CA GLU A 29 -9.04 -2.38 -2.03
C GLU A 29 -9.74 -1.02 -1.91
N ARG A 30 -9.05 0.08 -2.26
CA ARG A 30 -9.67 1.42 -2.30
C ARG A 30 -10.79 1.52 -3.35
N LEU A 31 -10.63 0.89 -4.51
CA LEU A 31 -11.69 0.83 -5.53
C LEU A 31 -12.89 0.01 -5.02
N ARG A 32 -12.65 -1.11 -4.34
CA ARG A 32 -13.72 -1.92 -3.73
C ARG A 32 -14.48 -1.17 -2.63
N LEU A 33 -13.78 -0.41 -1.78
CA LEU A 33 -14.42 0.45 -0.78
C LEU A 33 -15.32 1.52 -1.40
N LYS A 34 -15.06 1.91 -2.66
CA LYS A 34 -15.89 2.82 -3.45
C LYS A 34 -17.01 2.12 -4.22
N GLY A 35 -17.17 0.80 -4.06
CA GLY A 35 -18.18 0.00 -4.77
C GLY A 35 -17.84 -0.26 -6.23
N LEU A 36 -16.57 -0.13 -6.62
CA LEU A 36 -16.09 -0.46 -7.96
C LEU A 36 -15.60 -1.91 -8.02
N ASN A 37 -15.61 -2.49 -9.22
CA ASN A 37 -15.10 -3.82 -9.50
C ASN A 37 -13.74 -3.71 -10.20
N PRO A 38 -12.62 -3.61 -9.46
CA PRO A 38 -11.28 -3.64 -10.04
C PRO A 38 -10.97 -4.98 -10.71
N GLU A 39 -10.01 -4.96 -11.64
CA GLU A 39 -9.55 -6.16 -12.36
C GLU A 39 -8.97 -7.21 -11.41
N PRO A 40 -9.10 -8.51 -11.74
CA PRO A 40 -8.56 -9.59 -10.93
C PRO A 40 -7.02 -9.58 -10.92
N HIS A 41 -6.45 -9.86 -9.75
CA HIS A 41 -5.02 -9.90 -9.51
C HIS A 41 -4.38 -11.26 -9.83
N LEU A 42 -3.07 -11.25 -10.09
CA LEU A 42 -2.23 -12.46 -10.12
C LEU A 42 -2.06 -13.05 -8.70
N ASP A 43 -1.67 -14.33 -8.58
CA ASP A 43 -1.62 -15.05 -7.29
C ASP A 43 -0.87 -14.32 -6.17
N GLU A 44 0.27 -13.68 -6.48
CA GLU A 44 1.06 -12.94 -5.48
C GLU A 44 0.42 -11.61 -5.07
N GLU A 45 -0.26 -10.93 -6.00
CA GLU A 45 -1.02 -9.72 -5.67
C GLU A 45 -2.27 -10.07 -4.85
N LYS A 46 -2.87 -11.24 -5.12
CA LYS A 46 -3.99 -11.77 -4.35
C LYS A 46 -3.61 -12.02 -2.88
N GLU A 47 -2.44 -12.60 -2.62
CA GLU A 47 -1.92 -12.79 -1.24
C GLU A 47 -1.80 -11.44 -0.50
N ILE A 48 -1.33 -10.40 -1.18
CA ILE A 48 -1.19 -9.06 -0.60
C ILE A 48 -2.58 -8.46 -0.30
N VAL A 49 -3.52 -8.57 -1.24
CA VAL A 49 -4.91 -8.11 -1.06
C VAL A 49 -5.56 -8.81 0.14
N GLU A 50 -5.51 -10.14 0.19
CA GLU A 50 -6.11 -10.93 1.29
C GLU A 50 -5.53 -10.52 2.65
N TYR A 51 -4.22 -10.25 2.73
CA TYR A 51 -3.59 -9.77 3.94
C TYR A 51 -4.09 -8.37 4.34
N ILE A 52 -4.17 -7.44 3.37
CA ILE A 52 -4.69 -6.09 3.60
C ILE A 52 -6.13 -6.16 4.12
N GLU A 53 -7.01 -6.89 3.44
CA GLU A 53 -8.42 -7.07 3.84
C GLU A 53 -8.54 -7.54 5.28
N LYS A 54 -7.77 -8.57 5.65
CA LYS A 54 -7.77 -9.14 6.99
C LYS A 54 -7.37 -8.12 8.07
N GLU A 55 -6.34 -7.33 7.82
CA GLU A 55 -5.85 -6.37 8.82
C GLU A 55 -6.78 -5.16 8.97
N ILE A 56 -7.53 -4.80 7.93
CA ILE A 56 -8.45 -3.65 7.96
C ILE A 56 -9.91 -4.03 8.27
N GLU A 57 -10.27 -5.33 8.31
CA GLU A 57 -11.65 -5.82 8.40
C GLU A 57 -12.48 -5.13 9.50
N GLY A 58 -11.90 -4.99 10.70
CA GLY A 58 -12.58 -4.44 11.86
C GLY A 58 -12.66 -2.91 11.94
N LEU A 59 -12.16 -2.19 10.94
CA LEU A 59 -12.17 -0.72 10.86
C LEU A 59 -13.46 -0.20 10.22
N THR A 60 -13.83 1.06 10.52
CA THR A 60 -14.87 1.76 9.74
C THR A 60 -14.37 2.05 8.31
N ASN A 61 -15.27 2.32 7.36
CA ASN A 61 -14.84 2.65 5.99
C ASN A 61 -13.93 3.90 5.93
N GLU A 62 -14.17 4.89 6.79
CA GLU A 62 -13.31 6.08 6.91
C GLU A 62 -11.91 5.69 7.41
N GLU A 63 -11.82 4.85 8.45
CA GLU A 63 -10.54 4.37 8.97
C GLU A 63 -9.80 3.48 7.94
N LYS A 64 -10.52 2.69 7.15
CA LYS A 64 -9.93 1.88 6.07
C LYS A 64 -9.28 2.79 5.01
N GLU A 65 -10.01 3.79 4.53
CA GLU A 65 -9.47 4.72 3.54
C GLU A 65 -8.28 5.52 4.10
N GLU A 66 -8.33 5.94 5.37
CA GLU A 66 -7.22 6.61 6.05
C GLU A 66 -5.95 5.75 6.04
N VAL A 67 -6.06 4.48 6.43
CA VAL A 67 -4.93 3.54 6.48
C VAL A 67 -4.37 3.27 5.10
N LEU A 68 -5.24 2.93 4.14
CA LEU A 68 -4.86 2.59 2.77
C LEU A 68 -4.21 3.79 2.06
N PHE A 69 -4.79 4.98 2.20
CA PHE A 69 -4.23 6.20 1.60
C PHE A 69 -2.90 6.60 2.26
N SER A 70 -2.78 6.49 3.59
CA SER A 70 -1.51 6.73 4.29
C SER A 70 -0.42 5.78 3.83
N PHE A 71 -0.77 4.51 3.58
CA PHE A 71 0.19 3.53 3.09
C PHE A 71 0.59 3.79 1.64
N TYR A 72 -0.37 4.10 0.78
CA TYR A 72 -0.10 4.55 -0.58
C TYR A 72 0.88 5.74 -0.61
N LEU A 73 0.61 6.79 0.16
CA LEU A 73 1.48 7.96 0.24
C LEU A 73 2.88 7.61 0.75
N ASN A 74 3.00 6.72 1.74
CA ASN A 74 4.29 6.29 2.25
C ASN A 74 5.14 5.60 1.16
N LEU A 75 4.51 4.72 0.35
CA LEU A 75 5.18 4.02 -0.74
C LEU A 75 5.58 4.95 -1.89
N ILE A 76 4.72 5.89 -2.27
CA ILE A 76 5.05 6.91 -3.27
C ILE A 76 6.22 7.77 -2.81
N ASN A 77 6.21 8.22 -1.55
CA ASN A 77 7.33 8.99 -0.98
C ASN A 77 8.64 8.18 -0.99
N LEU A 78 8.59 6.88 -0.71
CA LEU A 78 9.77 6.01 -0.79
C LEU A 78 10.32 5.94 -2.21
N ILE A 79 9.45 5.77 -3.22
CA ILE A 79 9.85 5.75 -4.63
C ILE A 79 10.47 7.08 -5.04
N THR A 80 9.82 8.20 -4.72
CA THR A 80 10.33 9.54 -5.05
C THR A 80 11.70 9.78 -4.42
N ASN A 81 11.88 9.43 -3.14
CA ASN A 81 13.16 9.57 -2.46
C ASN A 81 14.26 8.69 -3.08
N GLN A 82 13.94 7.47 -3.51
CA GLN A 82 14.89 6.59 -4.21
C GLN A 82 15.30 7.19 -5.56
N PHE A 83 14.35 7.74 -6.32
CA PHE A 83 14.65 8.38 -7.61
C PHE A 83 15.53 9.62 -7.46
N LEU A 84 15.22 10.48 -6.47
CA LEU A 84 16.03 11.66 -6.17
C LEU A 84 17.46 11.28 -5.74
N ALA A 85 17.60 10.25 -4.90
CA ALA A 85 18.91 9.77 -4.47
C ALA A 85 19.75 9.24 -5.63
N GLN A 86 19.14 8.52 -6.59
CA GLN A 86 19.83 8.04 -7.78
C GLN A 86 20.33 9.18 -8.67
N ASN A 87 19.53 10.24 -8.86
CA ASN A 87 19.93 11.38 -9.68
C ASN A 87 21.11 12.15 -9.09
N ILE A 88 21.13 12.34 -7.76
CA ILE A 88 22.27 12.98 -7.07
C ILE A 88 23.57 12.19 -7.28
N VAL A 89 23.50 10.85 -7.22
CA VAL A 89 24.68 9.98 -7.44
C VAL A 89 25.16 10.06 -8.89
N ASN A 90 24.23 10.10 -9.85
CA ASN A 90 24.55 10.20 -11.27
C ASN A 90 25.17 11.56 -11.64
N GLU A 91 24.75 12.65 -10.99
CA GLU A 91 25.32 13.99 -11.20
C GLU A 91 26.70 14.17 -10.55
N ALA A 92 27.03 13.36 -9.54
CA ALA A 92 28.31 13.40 -8.83
C ALA A 92 29.41 12.51 -9.46
N SER A 93 29.09 11.75 -10.52
CA SER A 93 29.99 10.83 -11.23
C SER A 93 30.52 11.44 -12.53
#